data_AF-A0A1H1DU33-F1
#
_entry.id   AF-A0A1H1DU33-F1
#
_cell.length_a   1.000
_cell.length_b   1.000
_cell.length_c   1.000
_cell.angle_alpha   90.00
_cell.angle_beta   90.00
_cell.angle_gamma   90.00
#
_symmetry.space_group_name_H-M   'P 1'
#
loop_
_entity.id
_entity.type
_entity.pdbx_description
1 polymer ?
#
loop_
_entity_poly.entity_id
_entity_poly.type
_entity_poly.pdbx_seq_one_letter_code
_entity_poly.pdbx_strand_id
1 'polypeptide(L)'
;MSSIYLLKSNVRDHSSFIQTMDDDEDSIMALAMDQNWQAFAKPPSPISLELRKSDSGKKNYQFDISGALRPFFVISEPALDVLGDILKPRGQVLPVKTDSQKKQFFGYYPTNTLTGCFDKERSIYRVAKKGLLIERVVLISAHIKDDYLFSIEEDFTRVFVTSAFKRRVEEAGLTGFDFSSEIETS
;
A
#
# COMPACT_ATOMS: atom_id res chain seq x y z
N MET A 1 5.26 -10.51 20.50
CA MET A 1 4.86 -9.41 19.60
C MET A 1 4.64 -9.98 18.22
N SER A 2 3.65 -9.50 17.48
CA SER A 2 3.47 -9.86 16.07
C SER A 2 4.56 -9.20 15.22
N SER A 3 5.18 -9.95 14.33
CA SER A 3 6.05 -9.39 13.29
C SER A 3 5.30 -8.35 12.46
N ILE A 4 6.01 -7.30 12.06
CA ILE A 4 5.51 -6.22 11.20
C ILE A 4 6.22 -6.31 9.86
N TYR A 5 5.50 -6.16 8.77
CA TYR A 5 6.02 -6.23 7.41
C TYR A 5 5.68 -4.95 6.65
N LEU A 6 6.53 -4.59 5.68
CA LEU A 6 6.18 -3.59 4.69
C LEU A 6 5.10 -4.14 3.74
N LEU A 7 4.02 -3.40 3.51
CA LEU A 7 3.04 -3.74 2.48
C LEU A 7 3.63 -3.46 1.09
N LYS A 8 3.92 -4.53 0.34
CA LYS A 8 4.44 -4.46 -1.03
C LYS A 8 3.90 -5.62 -1.87
N SER A 9 3.97 -5.45 -3.18
CA SER A 9 3.61 -6.47 -4.15
C SER A 9 4.84 -7.24 -4.65
N ASN A 10 4.69 -8.54 -4.89
CA ASN A 10 5.69 -9.40 -5.55
C ASN A 10 5.75 -9.09 -7.06
N VAL A 11 6.44 -8.02 -7.43
CA VAL A 11 6.62 -7.62 -8.84
C VAL A 11 7.55 -8.54 -9.63
N ARG A 12 8.30 -9.42 -8.94
CA ARG A 12 9.15 -10.41 -9.58
C ARG A 12 8.31 -11.45 -10.32
N ASP A 13 7.31 -11.98 -9.65
CA ASP A 13 6.50 -13.10 -10.17
C ASP A 13 5.12 -12.68 -10.68
N HIS A 14 4.64 -11.50 -10.29
CA HIS A 14 3.34 -10.98 -10.67
C HIS A 14 3.45 -9.63 -11.38
N SER A 15 2.51 -9.38 -12.30
CA SER A 15 2.36 -8.09 -12.96
C SER A 15 1.96 -7.00 -11.96
N SER A 16 2.10 -5.74 -12.36
CA SER A 16 1.68 -4.58 -11.57
C SER A 16 0.96 -3.57 -12.44
N PHE A 17 0.33 -2.59 -11.80
CA PHE A 17 -0.29 -1.45 -12.48
C PHE A 17 0.57 -0.22 -12.37
N ILE A 18 0.67 0.52 -13.47
CA ILE A 18 1.16 1.89 -13.48
C ILE A 18 0.06 2.80 -14.03
N GLN A 19 0.08 4.07 -13.64
CA GLN A 19 -0.90 5.05 -14.11
C GLN A 19 -0.56 5.45 -15.55
N THR A 20 -1.57 5.48 -16.41
CA THR A 20 -1.49 6.19 -17.69
C THR A 20 -1.85 7.65 -17.42
N MET A 21 -0.94 8.57 -17.74
CA MET A 21 -1.13 10.01 -17.52
C MET A 21 -1.16 10.75 -18.85
N ASP A 22 -2.03 11.74 -18.94
CA ASP A 22 -1.88 12.83 -19.89
C ASP A 22 -0.91 13.87 -19.29
N ASP A 23 -0.22 14.66 -20.13
CA ASP A 23 0.92 15.50 -19.71
C ASP A 23 0.60 16.55 -18.62
N ASP A 24 -0.67 16.88 -18.41
CA ASP A 24 -1.14 17.95 -17.51
C ASP A 24 -1.71 17.45 -16.16
N GLU A 25 -1.68 16.15 -15.86
CA GLU A 25 -2.24 15.58 -14.63
C GLU A 25 -1.19 15.20 -13.58
N ASP A 26 -1.43 15.56 -12.32
CA ASP A 26 -0.64 15.06 -11.19
C ASP A 26 -0.85 13.55 -11.02
N SER A 27 0.26 12.81 -10.87
CA SER A 27 0.19 11.37 -10.61
C SER A 27 -0.58 11.07 -9.32
N ILE A 28 -1.31 9.95 -9.29
CA ILE A 28 -1.98 9.47 -8.07
C ILE A 28 -1.00 9.26 -6.92
N MET A 29 0.26 8.91 -7.24
CA MET A 29 1.32 8.82 -6.23
C MET A 29 1.55 10.15 -5.53
N ALA A 30 1.74 11.23 -6.30
CA ALA A 30 1.94 12.57 -5.75
C ALA A 30 0.72 13.03 -4.96
N LEU A 31 -0.48 12.86 -5.52
CA LEU A 31 -1.74 13.20 -4.86
C LEU A 31 -1.91 12.43 -3.54
N ALA A 32 -1.61 11.13 -3.51
CA ALA A 32 -1.73 10.29 -2.32
C ALA A 32 -0.68 10.63 -1.25
N MET A 33 0.52 11.06 -1.65
CA MET A 33 1.52 11.57 -0.70
C MET A 33 1.08 12.91 -0.08
N ASP A 34 0.51 13.81 -0.89
CA ASP A 34 0.06 15.12 -0.42
C ASP A 34 -1.20 15.05 0.47
N GLN A 35 -1.94 13.92 0.46
CA GLN A 35 -3.06 13.70 1.38
C GLN A 35 -2.64 13.56 2.85
N ASN A 36 -1.36 13.26 3.15
CA ASN A 36 -0.88 13.03 4.52
C ASN A 36 -1.80 12.08 5.31
N TRP A 37 -2.18 10.98 4.66
CA TRP A 37 -3.05 9.94 5.19
C TRP A 37 -4.47 10.37 5.55
N GLN A 38 -4.92 11.53 5.05
CA GLN A 38 -6.32 11.92 5.11
C GLN A 38 -7.08 11.34 3.92
N ALA A 39 -8.37 11.06 4.11
CA ALA A 39 -9.22 10.63 2.99
C ALA A 39 -9.30 11.73 1.92
N PHE A 40 -9.36 11.32 0.65
CA PHE A 40 -9.64 12.23 -0.45
C PHE A 40 -11.05 12.80 -0.30
N ALA A 41 -11.14 14.08 0.05
CA ALA A 41 -12.42 14.79 0.19
C ALA A 41 -13.18 14.88 -1.15
N LYS A 42 -12.44 15.05 -2.25
CA LYS A 42 -12.92 14.93 -3.62
C LYS A 42 -12.10 13.83 -4.29
N PRO A 43 -12.67 12.62 -4.44
CA PRO A 43 -12.00 11.54 -5.16
C PRO A 43 -11.58 12.03 -6.55
N PRO A 44 -10.36 11.70 -7.01
CA PRO A 44 -10.00 11.96 -8.39
C PRO A 44 -10.98 11.22 -9.32
N SER A 45 -11.08 11.69 -10.58
CA SER A 45 -11.66 10.89 -11.65
C SER A 45 -11.04 9.49 -11.64
N PRO A 46 -11.77 8.43 -12.04
CA PRO A 46 -11.24 7.07 -11.98
C PRO A 46 -9.88 6.98 -12.65
N ILE A 47 -8.88 6.53 -11.89
CA ILE A 47 -7.47 6.52 -12.31
C ILE A 47 -7.30 5.46 -13.39
N SER A 48 -6.85 5.87 -14.57
CA SER A 48 -6.56 4.96 -15.67
C SER A 48 -5.22 4.25 -15.45
N LEU A 49 -5.25 2.92 -15.53
CA LEU A 49 -4.11 2.07 -15.22
C LEU A 49 -3.80 1.15 -16.40
N GLU A 50 -2.52 1.05 -16.73
CA GLU A 50 -2.01 0.06 -17.66
C GLU A 50 -1.27 -1.07 -16.94
N LEU A 51 -1.33 -2.26 -17.54
CA LEU A 51 -0.69 -3.44 -17.01
C LEU A 51 0.80 -3.47 -17.38
N ARG A 52 1.66 -3.47 -16.36
CA ARG A 52 3.10 -3.67 -16.46
C ARG A 52 3.48 -5.14 -16.28
N LYS A 53 4.43 -5.63 -17.09
CA LYS A 53 4.97 -7.00 -16.95
C LYS A 53 5.69 -7.17 -15.61
N SER A 54 5.67 -8.39 -15.06
CA SER A 54 6.55 -8.78 -13.96
C SER A 54 8.01 -8.77 -14.41
N ASP A 55 8.95 -8.79 -13.47
CA ASP A 55 10.38 -8.87 -13.79
C ASP A 55 10.74 -10.20 -14.46
N SER A 56 9.97 -11.26 -14.19
CA SER A 56 10.04 -12.55 -14.90
C SER A 56 9.38 -12.55 -16.28
N GLY A 57 8.81 -11.43 -16.73
CA GLY A 57 8.21 -11.26 -18.06
C GLY A 57 6.74 -11.66 -18.18
N LYS A 58 6.09 -12.12 -17.11
CA LYS A 58 4.66 -12.46 -17.11
C LYS A 58 3.82 -11.19 -17.24
N LYS A 59 2.80 -11.22 -18.10
CA LYS A 59 1.82 -10.13 -18.29
C LYS A 59 0.41 -10.68 -18.19
N ASN A 60 -0.19 -10.64 -17.00
CA ASN A 60 -1.59 -11.07 -16.79
C ASN A 60 -2.17 -10.41 -15.54
N TYR A 61 -3.47 -10.58 -15.32
CA TYR A 61 -4.21 -10.01 -14.18
C TYR A 61 -4.36 -10.98 -12.99
N GLN A 62 -3.53 -12.02 -12.87
CA GLN A 62 -3.62 -13.05 -11.81
C GLN A 62 -2.89 -12.64 -10.52
N PHE A 63 -3.14 -11.42 -10.05
CA PHE A 63 -2.59 -10.90 -8.80
C PHE A 63 -3.68 -10.12 -8.06
N ASP A 64 -3.53 -10.00 -6.75
CA ASP A 64 -4.55 -9.40 -5.88
C ASP A 64 -4.13 -8.07 -5.27
N ILE A 65 -2.85 -7.71 -5.41
CA ILE A 65 -2.31 -6.42 -5.01
C ILE A 65 -1.27 -5.93 -6.02
N SER A 66 -1.28 -4.64 -6.30
CA SER A 66 -0.20 -3.91 -6.94
C SER A 66 0.19 -2.71 -6.08
N GLY A 67 1.45 -2.71 -5.62
CA GLY A 67 2.05 -1.64 -4.82
C GLY A 67 3.01 -0.74 -5.62
N ALA A 68 2.91 -0.73 -6.95
CA ALA A 68 3.78 0.12 -7.78
C ALA A 68 3.47 1.63 -7.64
N LEU A 69 2.26 1.98 -7.18
CA LEU A 69 1.77 3.36 -7.04
C LEU A 69 1.75 3.83 -5.57
N ARG A 70 2.53 3.20 -4.69
CA ARG A 70 2.55 3.54 -3.25
C ARG A 70 2.72 5.04 -3.00
N PRO A 71 2.01 5.62 -2.01
CA PRO A 71 1.20 4.94 -0.99
C PRO A 71 -0.22 4.51 -1.44
N PHE A 72 -0.54 4.65 -2.73
CA PHE A 72 -1.78 4.15 -3.31
C PHE A 72 -1.60 2.70 -3.81
N PHE A 73 -2.48 1.80 -3.37
CA PHE A 73 -2.46 0.40 -3.79
C PHE A 73 -3.61 0.13 -4.75
N VAL A 74 -3.42 -0.87 -5.61
CA VAL A 74 -4.51 -1.42 -6.43
C VAL A 74 -4.78 -2.82 -5.93
N ILE A 75 -6.02 -3.07 -5.52
CA ILE A 75 -6.48 -4.31 -4.91
C ILE A 75 -7.54 -4.93 -5.81
N SER A 76 -7.53 -6.25 -5.96
CA SER A 76 -8.57 -6.94 -6.72
C SER A 76 -9.90 -6.97 -5.98
N GLU A 77 -11.00 -7.15 -6.72
CA GLU A 77 -12.33 -7.41 -6.13
C GLU A 77 -12.31 -8.61 -5.17
N PRO A 78 -11.77 -9.81 -5.51
CA PRO A 78 -11.68 -10.91 -4.55
C PRO A 78 -10.93 -10.59 -3.26
N ALA A 79 -9.83 -9.82 -3.34
CA ALA A 79 -9.10 -9.40 -2.14
C ALA A 79 -9.90 -8.39 -1.32
N LEU A 80 -10.63 -7.48 -1.96
CA LEU A 80 -11.49 -6.53 -1.26
C LEU A 80 -12.68 -7.23 -0.59
N ASP A 81 -13.21 -8.30 -1.19
CA ASP A 81 -14.29 -9.09 -0.59
C ASP A 81 -13.81 -9.83 0.67
N VAL A 82 -12.61 -10.42 0.61
CA VAL A 82 -12.07 -11.23 1.72
C VAL A 82 -11.46 -10.38 2.84
N LEU A 83 -10.82 -9.26 2.49
CA LEU A 83 -10.14 -8.37 3.43
C LEU A 83 -10.94 -7.09 3.71
N GLY A 84 -12.19 -7.00 3.23
CA GLY A 84 -12.99 -5.79 3.31
C GLY A 84 -13.28 -5.33 4.73
N ASP A 85 -13.41 -6.27 5.66
CA ASP A 85 -13.52 -6.03 7.11
C ASP A 85 -12.27 -5.37 7.69
N ILE A 86 -11.11 -5.59 7.07
CA ILE A 86 -9.83 -5.00 7.47
C ILE A 86 -9.60 -3.67 6.75
N LEU A 87 -9.76 -3.65 5.43
CA LEU A 87 -9.39 -2.53 4.55
C LEU A 87 -10.36 -1.36 4.69
N LYS A 88 -11.68 -1.59 4.62
CA LYS A 88 -12.67 -0.49 4.57
C LYS A 88 -12.66 0.40 5.83
N PRO A 89 -12.45 -0.11 7.05
CA PRO A 89 -12.32 0.76 8.23
C PRO A 89 -10.99 1.51 8.31
N ARG A 90 -9.98 1.10 7.53
CA ARG A 90 -8.60 1.60 7.60
C ARG A 90 -8.18 2.45 6.41
N GLY A 91 -9.07 2.64 5.45
CA GLY A 91 -8.74 3.37 4.25
C GLY A 91 -9.93 3.63 3.36
N GLN A 92 -9.65 4.35 2.28
CA GLN A 92 -10.60 4.71 1.26
C GLN A 92 -10.42 3.80 0.05
N VAL A 93 -11.53 3.21 -0.40
CA VAL A 93 -11.60 2.47 -1.66
C VAL A 93 -12.03 3.43 -2.77
N LEU A 94 -11.30 3.43 -3.88
CA LEU A 94 -11.47 4.37 -4.98
C LEU A 94 -11.63 3.63 -6.32
N PRO A 95 -12.45 4.14 -7.26
CA PRO A 95 -12.59 3.51 -8.57
C PRO A 95 -11.31 3.67 -9.39
N VAL A 96 -10.94 2.62 -10.14
CA VAL A 96 -9.86 2.66 -11.14
C VAL A 96 -10.35 2.07 -12.46
N LYS A 97 -9.70 2.42 -13.56
CA LYS A 97 -9.96 1.87 -14.89
C LYS A 97 -8.79 0.99 -15.30
N THR A 98 -9.09 -0.21 -15.77
CA THR A 98 -8.09 -1.17 -16.28
C THR A 98 -8.66 -1.88 -17.51
N ASP A 99 -7.80 -2.40 -18.38
CA ASP A 99 -8.24 -3.21 -19.53
C ASP A 99 -8.63 -4.66 -19.17
N SER A 100 -8.62 -5.03 -17.89
CA SER A 100 -9.00 -6.36 -17.43
C SER A 100 -10.48 -6.64 -17.67
N GLN A 101 -10.77 -7.66 -18.48
CA GLN A 101 -12.15 -8.05 -18.81
C GLN A 101 -12.75 -9.05 -17.82
N LYS A 102 -11.91 -9.74 -17.04
CA LYS A 102 -12.33 -10.89 -16.20
C LYS A 102 -12.23 -10.64 -14.70
N LYS A 103 -11.46 -9.63 -14.29
CA LYS A 103 -11.16 -9.34 -12.89
C LYS A 103 -11.23 -7.84 -12.67
N GLN A 104 -12.07 -7.43 -11.73
CA GLN A 104 -12.18 -6.02 -11.35
C GLN A 104 -11.11 -5.66 -10.32
N PHE A 105 -10.73 -4.39 -10.34
CA PHE A 105 -9.73 -3.82 -9.46
C PHE A 105 -10.22 -2.49 -8.90
N PHE A 106 -9.74 -2.16 -7.71
CA PHE A 106 -10.04 -0.92 -6.99
C PHE A 106 -8.75 -0.31 -6.48
N GLY A 107 -8.73 1.01 -6.42
CA GLY A 107 -7.76 1.76 -5.65
C GLY A 107 -7.99 1.61 -4.16
N TYR A 108 -6.92 1.60 -3.38
CA TYR A 108 -6.96 1.60 -1.93
C TYR A 108 -5.91 2.56 -1.38
N TYR A 109 -6.35 3.48 -0.53
CA TYR A 109 -5.50 4.42 0.17
C TYR A 109 -5.74 4.33 1.68
N PRO A 110 -4.74 3.98 2.50
CA PRO A 110 -4.91 3.96 3.95
C PRO A 110 -5.16 5.35 4.53
N THR A 111 -5.98 5.42 5.56
CA THR A 111 -6.31 6.66 6.28
C THR A 111 -6.23 6.49 7.80
N ASN A 112 -5.60 5.40 8.27
CA ASN A 112 -5.49 5.04 9.67
C ASN A 112 -4.05 5.22 10.19
N THR A 113 -3.62 6.48 10.24
CA THR A 113 -2.28 6.83 10.70
C THR A 113 -2.13 6.69 12.20
N LEU A 114 -1.04 6.07 12.62
CA LEU A 114 -0.61 6.01 14.01
C LEU A 114 0.45 7.07 14.28
N THR A 115 0.44 7.59 15.51
CA THR A 115 1.38 8.61 15.98
C THR A 115 2.39 8.00 16.95
N GLY A 116 3.57 8.62 17.03
CA GLY A 116 4.63 8.20 17.96
C GLY A 116 5.20 6.80 17.71
N CYS A 117 4.91 6.17 16.57
CA CYS A 117 5.42 4.84 16.25
C CYS A 117 6.84 4.85 15.67
N PHE A 118 7.36 6.01 15.26
CA PHE A 118 8.68 6.12 14.65
C PHE A 118 9.80 6.23 15.69
N ASP A 119 10.73 5.27 15.70
CA ASP A 119 11.93 5.31 16.54
C ASP A 119 13.00 6.19 15.89
N LYS A 120 13.04 7.46 16.31
CA LYS A 120 14.00 8.46 15.78
C LYS A 120 15.46 8.15 16.10
N GLU A 121 15.74 7.36 17.14
CA GLU A 121 17.11 7.07 17.56
C GLU A 121 17.71 5.91 16.77
N ARG A 122 16.89 4.93 16.40
CA ARG A 122 17.35 3.72 15.69
C ARG A 122 17.12 3.77 14.17
N SER A 123 16.23 4.64 13.70
CA SER A 123 15.94 4.82 12.28
C SER A 123 17.02 5.63 11.55
N ILE A 124 17.18 5.37 10.24
CA ILE A 124 18.05 6.15 9.35
C ILE A 124 17.15 7.01 8.46
N TYR A 125 17.29 8.32 8.57
CA TYR A 125 16.48 9.28 7.82
C TYR A 125 17.24 10.59 7.63
N ARG A 126 16.74 11.40 6.69
CA ARG A 126 17.18 12.79 6.49
C ARG A 126 15.96 13.71 6.48
N VAL A 127 16.16 14.94 6.95
CA VAL A 127 15.11 15.97 6.95
C VAL A 127 15.07 16.64 5.57
N ALA A 128 13.88 16.68 4.96
CA ALA A 128 13.62 17.38 3.70
C ALA A 128 12.50 18.41 3.88
N LYS A 129 12.29 19.26 2.86
CA LYS A 129 11.29 20.34 2.90
C LYS A 129 9.86 19.83 3.15
N LYS A 130 9.52 18.63 2.68
CA LYS A 130 8.20 18.01 2.80
C LYS A 130 8.07 16.98 3.94
N GLY A 131 9.08 16.85 4.82
CA GLY A 131 9.07 15.87 5.91
C GLY A 131 10.32 14.99 5.95
N LEU A 132 10.22 13.82 6.56
CA LEU A 132 11.35 12.89 6.66
C LEU A 132 11.47 12.03 5.40
N LEU A 133 12.68 11.91 4.87
CA LEU A 133 13.03 10.88 3.90
C LEU A 133 13.67 9.73 4.67
N ILE A 134 12.90 8.69 4.93
CA ILE A 134 13.27 7.57 5.78
C ILE A 134 13.91 6.47 4.91
N GLU A 135 15.18 6.17 5.14
CA GLU A 135 15.92 5.13 4.42
C GLU A 135 15.73 3.76 5.09
N ARG A 136 15.85 3.72 6.43
CA ARG A 136 15.57 2.56 7.26
C ARG A 136 14.66 2.96 8.41
N VAL A 137 13.51 2.30 8.52
CA VAL A 137 12.54 2.54 9.58
C VAL A 137 12.68 1.49 10.69
N VAL A 138 12.69 1.96 11.93
CA VAL A 138 12.50 1.15 13.14
C VAL A 138 11.24 1.66 13.83
N LEU A 139 10.36 0.75 14.23
CA LEU A 139 9.07 1.10 14.83
C LEU A 139 9.03 0.79 16.33
N ILE A 140 8.48 1.71 17.12
CA ILE A 140 8.24 1.52 18.56
C ILE A 140 7.00 0.65 18.72
N SER A 141 7.23 -0.63 19.00
CA SER A 141 6.19 -1.64 18.97
C SER A 141 5.09 -1.43 20.01
N ALA A 142 5.43 -0.85 21.16
CA ALA A 142 4.49 -0.50 22.23
C ALA A 142 3.42 0.52 21.79
N HIS A 143 3.66 1.26 20.70
CA HIS A 143 2.72 2.28 20.19
C HIS A 143 1.86 1.77 19.02
N ILE A 144 2.13 0.57 18.51
CA ILE A 144 1.36 -0.04 17.43
C ILE A 144 0.10 -0.68 18.02
N LYS A 145 -1.04 0.01 17.86
CA LYS A 145 -2.35 -0.42 18.39
C LYS A 145 -3.25 -1.06 17.35
N ASP A 146 -2.87 -1.05 16.07
CA ASP A 146 -3.66 -1.66 15.01
C ASP A 146 -3.25 -3.13 14.82
N ASP A 147 -4.24 -4.01 14.77
CA ASP A 147 -4.02 -5.45 14.67
C ASP A 147 -3.64 -5.92 13.26
N TYR A 148 -3.78 -5.09 12.21
CA TYR A 148 -3.70 -5.56 10.82
C TYR A 148 -2.85 -4.70 9.90
N LEU A 149 -3.23 -3.45 9.66
CA LEU A 149 -2.65 -2.60 8.62
C LEU A 149 -2.62 -1.17 9.15
N PHE A 150 -1.54 -0.43 8.95
CA PHE A 150 -1.45 0.95 9.40
C PHE A 150 -0.39 1.75 8.62
N SER A 151 -0.49 3.07 8.70
CA SER A 151 0.57 4.01 8.33
C SER A 151 1.07 4.78 9.56
N ILE A 152 2.16 5.54 9.42
CA ILE A 152 2.71 6.39 10.50
C ILE A 152 2.85 7.83 10.00
N GLU A 153 2.79 8.80 10.91
CA GLU A 153 2.79 10.23 10.57
C GLU A 153 4.09 10.68 9.88
N GLU A 154 5.24 10.09 10.25
CA GLU A 154 6.54 10.50 9.72
C GLU A 154 6.87 9.93 8.34
N ASP A 155 6.26 8.80 7.94
CA ASP A 155 6.50 8.15 6.66
C ASP A 155 5.26 8.29 5.79
N PHE A 156 5.30 9.17 4.80
CA PHE A 156 4.21 9.39 3.84
C PHE A 156 4.23 8.42 2.65
N THR A 157 5.13 7.43 2.66
CA THR A 157 5.36 6.53 1.51
C THR A 157 5.12 5.05 1.84
N ARG A 158 5.30 4.65 3.10
CA ARG A 158 5.21 3.26 3.54
C ARG A 158 3.94 2.98 4.30
N VAL A 159 3.46 1.76 4.12
CA VAL A 159 2.32 1.18 4.82
C VAL A 159 2.75 -0.15 5.38
N PHE A 160 2.37 -0.42 6.61
CA PHE A 160 2.79 -1.56 7.38
C PHE A 160 1.64 -2.52 7.61
N VAL A 161 1.95 -3.80 7.73
CA VAL A 161 0.99 -4.85 8.01
C VAL A 161 1.54 -5.82 9.05
N THR A 162 0.67 -6.37 9.89
CA THR A 162 1.04 -7.31 10.95
C THR A 162 1.07 -8.75 10.43
N SER A 163 1.58 -9.67 11.25
CA SER A 163 1.44 -11.11 11.00
C SER A 163 -0.02 -11.58 10.95
N ALA A 164 -0.95 -10.89 11.61
CA ALA A 164 -2.38 -11.21 11.52
C ALA A 164 -2.94 -10.89 10.14
N PHE A 165 -2.57 -9.74 9.54
CA PHE A 165 -2.91 -9.42 8.15
C PHE A 165 -2.32 -10.43 7.17
N LYS A 166 -1.02 -10.75 7.31
CA LYS A 166 -0.34 -11.77 6.51
C LYS A 166 -1.11 -13.10 6.55
N ARG A 167 -1.49 -13.57 7.75
CA ARG A 167 -2.27 -14.81 7.90
C ARG A 167 -3.59 -14.75 7.14
N ARG A 168 -4.32 -13.64 7.22
CA ARG A 168 -5.59 -13.45 6.48
C ARG A 168 -5.41 -13.53 4.97
N VAL A 169 -4.31 -12.97 4.45
CA VAL A 169 -3.95 -13.06 3.02
C VAL A 169 -3.63 -14.50 2.62
N GLU A 170 -2.81 -15.19 3.41
CA GLU A 170 -2.36 -16.56 3.13
C GLU A 170 -3.50 -17.58 3.23
N GLU A 171 -4.33 -17.51 4.27
CA GLU A 171 -5.50 -18.39 4.46
C GLU A 171 -6.54 -18.22 3.33
N ALA A 172 -6.63 -17.02 2.77
CA ALA A 172 -7.51 -16.71 1.66
C ALA A 172 -6.96 -17.13 0.29
N GLY A 173 -5.69 -17.54 0.22
CA GLY A 173 -5.02 -17.89 -1.03
C GLY A 173 -4.81 -16.69 -1.97
N LEU A 174 -4.76 -15.46 -1.43
CA LEU A 174 -4.55 -14.25 -2.23
C LEU A 174 -3.10 -14.16 -2.71
N THR A 175 -2.90 -13.61 -3.91
CA THR A 175 -1.62 -13.66 -4.63
C THR A 175 -1.04 -12.28 -4.91
N GLY A 176 0.26 -12.22 -5.19
CA GLY A 176 0.96 -10.97 -5.49
C GLY A 176 1.37 -10.15 -4.27
N PHE A 177 1.06 -10.57 -3.04
CA PHE A 177 1.61 -9.95 -1.82
C PHE A 177 3.04 -10.43 -1.57
N ASP A 178 3.90 -9.55 -1.03
CA ASP A 178 5.27 -9.88 -0.65
C ASP A 178 5.56 -9.46 0.81
N PHE A 179 5.75 -10.47 1.67
CA PHE A 179 6.03 -10.29 3.09
C PHE A 179 7.52 -10.53 3.45
N SER A 180 8.43 -10.50 2.48
CA SER A 180 9.87 -10.73 2.74
C SER A 180 10.59 -9.57 3.43
N SER A 181 9.95 -8.40 3.57
CA SER A 181 10.51 -7.23 4.25
C SER A 181 9.87 -7.06 5.62
N GLU A 182 10.43 -7.75 6.61
CA GLU A 182 10.11 -7.54 8.02
C GLU A 182 10.73 -6.24 8.52
N ILE A 183 9.98 -5.51 9.35
CA ILE A 183 10.37 -4.21 9.91
C ILE A 183 10.90 -4.43 11.32
N GLU A 184 12.08 -3.86 11.57
CA GLU A 184 12.68 -3.86 12.89
C GLU A 184 11.81 -3.09 13.88
N THR A 185 11.67 -3.64 15.08
CA THR A 185 10.89 -3.04 16.16
C THR A 185 11.74 -2.83 17.42
N SER A 186 11.41 -1.78 18.17
CA SER A 186 11.94 -1.48 19.50
C SER A 186 10.92 -1.74 20.60
#